data_AF-A0AAD0SD76-F1
#
_entry.id   AF-A0AAD0SD76-F1
#
_cell.length_a   1.000
_cell.length_b   1.000
_cell.length_c   1.000
_cell.angle_alpha   90.00
_cell.angle_beta   90.00
_cell.angle_gamma   90.00
#
_symmetry.space_group_name_H-M   'P 1'
#
loop_
_entity.id
_entity.type
_entity.pdbx_description
1 polymer ?
#
loop_
_entity_poly.entity_id
_entity_poly.type
_entity_poly.pdbx_seq_one_letter_code
_entity_poly.pdbx_strand_id
1 'polypeptide(L)'
;MKQLVIGLAAIGLMAGCASNAGTGASTSAPAAGTSALASLAPKSGSNVQGTIKLLQQGDNRVAMAVDIAGLPPNGMFGFHVHEKGDCSSPDGMSAGGHFNPTGQPHGDPRSGPHHAGDIPMLQSDANGKAVGSIVLNGVTLTPGPTSLVGHAVIVHSGMDDYKTQPTGNSGGRIACGVIVAN
;
A
#
# COMPACT_ATOMS: atom_id res chain seq x y z
N MET A 1 53.50 -19.80 -81.30
CA MET A 1 53.60 -18.38 -80.89
C MET A 1 53.22 -18.30 -79.42
N LYS A 2 54.03 -17.56 -78.65
CA LYS A 2 53.89 -17.29 -77.21
C LYS A 2 52.57 -16.59 -76.89
N GLN A 3 52.01 -16.81 -75.70
CA GLN A 3 51.68 -15.86 -74.60
C GLN A 3 50.78 -16.67 -73.62
N LEU A 4 51.26 -17.15 -72.46
CA LEU A 4 51.46 -16.49 -71.16
C LEU A 4 50.27 -15.65 -70.66
N VAL A 5 49.77 -16.00 -69.45
CA VAL A 5 49.38 -15.16 -68.28
C VAL A 5 48.21 -15.84 -67.51
N ILE A 6 48.47 -16.43 -66.31
CA ILE A 6 48.10 -15.96 -64.94
C ILE A 6 46.57 -15.73 -64.81
N GLY A 7 45.77 -16.33 -63.92
CA GLY A 7 45.97 -16.92 -62.60
C GLY A 7 44.84 -16.38 -61.69
N LEU A 8 44.19 -17.20 -60.88
CA LEU A 8 43.64 -16.82 -59.55
C LEU A 8 43.05 -18.07 -58.86
N ALA A 9 43.58 -18.37 -57.67
CA ALA A 9 43.10 -19.42 -56.79
C ALA A 9 41.91 -18.92 -55.96
N ALA A 10 40.81 -19.68 -55.94
CA ALA A 10 39.70 -19.46 -55.02
C ALA A 10 39.84 -20.42 -53.83
N ILE A 11 40.23 -19.89 -52.67
CA ILE A 11 40.23 -20.61 -51.39
C ILE A 11 38.82 -20.48 -50.80
N GLY A 12 38.08 -21.58 -50.80
CA GLY A 12 36.79 -21.68 -50.11
C GLY A 12 36.99 -21.93 -48.61
N LEU A 13 36.68 -20.93 -47.78
CA LEU A 13 36.52 -21.13 -46.33
C LEU A 13 35.11 -21.69 -46.06
N MET A 14 35.04 -22.93 -45.58
CA MET A 14 33.87 -23.48 -44.90
C MET A 14 33.88 -22.99 -43.44
N ALA A 15 33.07 -21.96 -43.14
CA ALA A 15 32.77 -21.55 -41.78
C ALA A 15 31.58 -22.38 -41.25
N GLY A 16 31.86 -23.37 -40.41
CA GLY A 16 30.84 -24.10 -39.66
C GLY A 16 30.34 -23.25 -38.49
N CYS A 17 29.09 -22.82 -38.54
CA CYS A 17 28.41 -22.23 -37.39
C CYS A 17 27.85 -23.34 -36.51
N ALA A 18 28.55 -23.67 -35.43
CA ALA A 18 28.01 -24.44 -34.33
C ALA A 18 27.09 -23.53 -33.48
N SER A 19 25.78 -23.78 -33.52
CA SER A 19 24.81 -23.12 -32.66
C SER A 19 24.87 -23.74 -31.27
N ASN A 20 25.71 -23.21 -30.39
CA ASN A 20 25.55 -23.37 -28.95
C ASN A 20 24.28 -22.61 -28.54
N ALA A 21 23.19 -23.34 -28.32
CA ALA A 21 22.02 -22.83 -27.62
C ALA A 21 22.40 -22.57 -26.15
N GLY A 22 23.01 -21.40 -25.94
CA GLY A 22 23.23 -20.85 -24.61
C GLY A 22 21.88 -20.68 -23.93
N THR A 23 21.74 -21.31 -22.78
CA THR A 23 20.67 -21.12 -21.81
C THR A 23 20.52 -19.62 -21.53
N GLY A 24 19.56 -18.98 -22.20
CA GLY A 24 19.10 -17.66 -21.82
C GLY A 24 18.57 -17.75 -20.40
N ALA A 25 19.33 -17.21 -19.45
CA ALA A 25 18.83 -16.93 -18.13
C ALA A 25 17.67 -15.96 -18.30
N SER A 26 16.45 -16.50 -18.31
CA SER A 26 15.24 -15.73 -18.11
C SER A 26 15.40 -15.02 -16.78
N THR A 27 15.73 -13.72 -16.82
CA THR A 27 15.58 -12.85 -15.67
C THR A 27 14.07 -12.74 -15.44
N SER A 28 13.52 -13.67 -14.66
CA SER A 28 12.19 -13.53 -14.10
C SER A 28 12.16 -12.19 -13.40
N ALA A 29 11.30 -11.27 -13.86
CA ALA A 29 10.96 -10.10 -13.07
C ALA A 29 10.62 -10.57 -11.64
N PRO A 30 11.06 -9.87 -10.59
CA PRO A 30 10.74 -10.26 -9.23
C PRO A 30 9.22 -10.43 -9.14
N ALA A 31 8.78 -11.55 -8.57
CA ALA A 31 7.35 -11.75 -8.31
C ALA A 31 6.82 -10.51 -7.59
N ALA A 32 5.85 -9.83 -8.19
CA ALA A 32 5.24 -8.67 -7.57
C ALA A 32 4.68 -9.11 -6.21
N GLY A 33 5.21 -8.55 -5.12
CA GLY A 33 4.78 -8.92 -3.77
C GLY A 33 3.29 -8.65 -3.57
N THR A 34 2.65 -9.42 -2.67
CA THR A 34 1.25 -9.22 -2.29
C THR A 34 1.01 -7.76 -1.93
N SER A 35 0.06 -7.12 -2.60
CA SER A 35 -0.21 -5.69 -2.45
C SER A 35 -1.71 -5.40 -2.48
N ALA A 36 -2.09 -4.24 -1.98
CA ALA A 36 -3.47 -3.77 -1.95
C ALA A 36 -3.52 -2.24 -2.13
N LEU A 37 -4.71 -1.73 -2.43
CA LEU A 37 -4.99 -0.32 -2.64
C LEU A 37 -6.25 0.09 -1.87
N ALA A 38 -6.27 1.30 -1.32
CA ALA A 38 -7.52 1.97 -0.95
C ALA A 38 -7.57 3.35 -1.59
N SER A 39 -8.68 3.65 -2.26
CA SER A 39 -9.00 5.00 -2.75
C SER A 39 -9.92 5.66 -1.74
N LEU A 40 -9.44 6.72 -1.09
CA LEU A 40 -10.20 7.47 -0.10
C LEU A 40 -11.11 8.49 -0.79
N ALA A 41 -12.40 8.43 -0.47
CA ALA A 41 -13.41 9.40 -0.89
C ALA A 41 -13.88 10.26 0.29
N PRO A 42 -14.30 11.52 0.05
CA PRO A 42 -14.74 12.41 1.11
C PRO A 42 -15.97 11.89 1.87
N LYS A 43 -16.02 12.24 3.16
CA LYS A 43 -17.12 11.96 4.09
C LYS A 43 -17.47 13.17 4.92
N SER A 44 -18.69 13.21 5.44
CA SER A 44 -19.16 14.26 6.35
C SER A 44 -19.01 15.68 5.77
N GLY A 45 -19.19 15.83 4.45
CA GLY A 45 -19.07 17.12 3.76
C GLY A 45 -17.64 17.66 3.63
N SER A 46 -16.61 16.83 3.90
CA SER A 46 -15.21 17.21 3.70
C SER A 46 -14.82 17.26 2.21
N ASN A 47 -13.59 17.68 1.94
CA ASN A 47 -12.92 17.53 0.64
C ASN A 47 -11.74 16.54 0.70
N VAL A 48 -11.64 15.74 1.76
CA VAL A 48 -10.48 14.87 1.98
C VAL A 48 -10.57 13.64 1.09
N GLN A 49 -9.52 13.40 0.32
CA GLN A 49 -9.43 12.31 -0.62
C GLN A 49 -7.97 11.93 -0.87
N GLY A 50 -7.73 10.75 -1.42
CA GLY A 50 -6.37 10.30 -1.67
C GLY A 50 -6.27 8.82 -1.97
N THR A 51 -5.05 8.31 -1.91
CA THR A 51 -4.76 6.91 -2.18
C THR A 51 -3.81 6.36 -1.14
N ILE A 52 -4.05 5.10 -0.76
CA ILE A 52 -3.20 4.32 0.11
C ILE A 52 -2.74 3.10 -0.67
N LYS A 53 -1.43 2.87 -0.72
CA LYS A 53 -0.82 1.66 -1.29
C LYS A 53 -0.26 0.82 -0.18
N LEU A 54 -0.59 -0.46 -0.17
CA LEU A 54 -0.12 -1.41 0.82
C LEU A 54 0.74 -2.48 0.16
N LEU A 55 1.84 -2.85 0.82
CA LEU A 55 2.75 -3.89 0.38
C LEU A 55 3.08 -4.81 1.55
N GLN A 56 2.90 -6.12 1.35
CA GLN A 56 3.25 -7.13 2.34
C GLN A 56 4.77 -7.15 2.59
N GLN A 57 5.18 -7.23 3.86
CA GLN A 57 6.59 -7.32 4.27
C GLN A 57 6.83 -8.48 5.26
N GLY A 58 7.00 -9.70 4.74
CA GLY A 58 7.02 -10.93 5.55
C GLY A 58 5.59 -11.35 5.92
N ASP A 59 5.41 -12.11 6.99
CA ASP A 59 4.08 -12.69 7.29
C ASP A 59 3.18 -11.82 8.17
N ASN A 60 3.76 -10.82 8.85
CA ASN A 60 3.07 -10.07 9.90
C ASN A 60 3.36 -8.56 9.90
N ARG A 61 3.73 -8.02 8.73
CA ARG A 61 3.92 -6.58 8.55
C ARG A 61 3.43 -6.13 7.18
N VAL A 62 2.91 -4.92 7.14
CA VAL A 62 2.45 -4.26 5.92
C VAL A 62 3.04 -2.85 5.88
N ALA A 63 3.76 -2.53 4.81
CA ALA A 63 4.14 -1.17 4.50
C ALA A 63 2.94 -0.45 3.86
N MET A 64 2.62 0.73 4.37
CA MET A 64 1.52 1.57 3.94
C MET A 64 2.07 2.92 3.48
N ALA A 65 1.97 3.19 2.18
CA ALA A 65 2.28 4.50 1.61
C ALA A 65 0.99 5.30 1.44
N VAL A 66 0.95 6.53 1.96
CA VAL A 66 -0.21 7.42 1.91
C VAL A 66 0.09 8.64 1.03
N ASP A 67 -0.89 9.03 0.23
CA ASP A 67 -0.93 10.31 -0.47
C ASP A 67 -2.36 10.87 -0.38
N ILE A 68 -2.57 11.81 0.54
CA ILE A 68 -3.89 12.33 0.91
C ILE A 68 -3.85 13.86 0.83
N ALA A 69 -4.91 14.46 0.30
CA ALA A 69 -5.07 15.90 0.17
C ALA A 69 -6.44 16.36 0.67
N GLY A 70 -6.60 17.68 0.80
CA GLY A 70 -7.85 18.31 1.25
C GLY A 70 -8.03 18.32 2.77
N LEU A 71 -6.98 17.95 3.53
CA LEU A 71 -6.98 18.03 4.99
C LEU A 71 -6.88 19.49 5.44
N PRO A 72 -7.39 19.84 6.64
CA PRO A 72 -7.03 21.10 7.28
C PRO A 72 -5.49 21.23 7.35
N PRO A 73 -4.90 22.38 6.98
CA PRO A 73 -3.44 22.55 6.94
C PRO A 73 -2.78 22.45 8.32
N ASN A 74 -1.53 21.97 8.35
CA ASN A 74 -0.68 21.85 9.55
C ASN A 74 -1.35 21.13 10.72
N GLY A 75 -2.20 20.15 10.43
CA GLY A 75 -3.00 19.41 11.41
C GLY A 75 -2.50 17.99 11.63
N MET A 76 -3.01 17.38 12.70
CA MET A 76 -2.84 15.96 13.03
C MET A 76 -4.21 15.29 13.03
N PHE A 77 -4.31 14.10 12.43
CA PHE A 77 -5.59 13.43 12.21
C PHE A 77 -5.52 11.95 12.56
N GLY A 78 -6.48 11.48 13.37
CA GLY A 78 -6.68 10.06 13.63
C GLY A 78 -6.90 9.29 12.34
N PHE A 79 -6.35 8.08 12.28
CA PHE A 79 -6.28 7.29 11.06
C PHE A 79 -6.35 5.82 11.42
N HIS A 80 -7.35 5.10 10.92
CA HIS A 80 -7.63 3.75 11.39
C HIS A 80 -8.12 2.85 10.26
N VAL A 81 -7.81 1.55 10.37
CA VAL A 81 -8.57 0.50 9.68
C VAL A 81 -9.80 0.17 10.51
N HIS A 82 -10.96 0.12 9.86
CA HIS A 82 -12.27 -0.19 10.41
C HIS A 82 -12.76 -1.56 9.96
N GLU A 83 -13.54 -2.21 10.82
CA GLU A 83 -13.87 -3.63 10.74
C GLU A 83 -14.68 -4.02 9.48
N LYS A 84 -15.37 -3.09 8.83
CA LYS A 84 -16.15 -3.36 7.61
C LYS A 84 -15.57 -2.59 6.43
N GLY A 85 -15.37 -3.28 5.30
CA GLY A 85 -15.11 -2.67 4.00
C GLY A 85 -16.34 -2.02 3.39
N ASP A 86 -16.98 -1.10 4.12
CA ASP A 86 -18.20 -0.43 3.71
C ASP A 86 -18.11 1.08 3.94
N CYS A 87 -17.98 1.82 2.84
CA CYS A 87 -17.98 3.27 2.81
C CYS A 87 -19.29 3.85 2.25
N SER A 88 -20.42 3.14 2.30
CA SER A 88 -21.69 3.57 1.71
C SER A 88 -22.35 4.74 2.44
N SER A 89 -22.17 4.83 3.76
CA SER A 89 -22.73 5.92 4.57
C SER A 89 -22.09 7.28 4.22
N PRO A 90 -22.86 8.39 4.21
CA PRO A 90 -22.33 9.73 3.96
C PRO A 90 -21.31 10.20 5.01
N ASP A 91 -21.45 9.73 6.24
CA ASP A 91 -20.60 10.08 7.40
C ASP A 91 -19.55 9.00 7.72
N GLY A 92 -19.44 7.96 6.89
CA GLY A 92 -18.48 6.86 7.07
C GLY A 92 -18.81 5.88 8.20
N MET A 93 -19.95 5.99 8.88
CA MET A 93 -20.34 5.09 9.98
C MET A 93 -20.56 3.62 9.55
N SER A 94 -20.90 3.38 8.28
CA SER A 94 -21.06 2.04 7.68
C SER A 94 -19.83 1.15 7.85
N ALA A 95 -18.63 1.74 8.00
CA ALA A 95 -17.39 1.01 8.20
C ALA A 95 -17.29 0.29 9.57
N GLY A 96 -18.19 0.57 10.53
CA GLY A 96 -18.18 -0.04 11.85
C GLY A 96 -17.11 0.53 12.78
N GLY A 97 -16.71 -0.22 13.81
CA GLY A 97 -15.64 0.13 14.76
C GLY A 97 -14.23 -0.05 14.19
N HIS A 98 -13.20 0.17 15.02
CA HIS A 98 -11.82 -0.13 14.64
C HIS A 98 -11.65 -1.63 14.41
N PHE A 99 -10.82 -2.02 13.46
CA PHE A 99 -10.48 -3.42 13.22
C PHE A 99 -9.68 -3.97 14.41
N ASN A 100 -10.26 -4.91 15.17
CA ASN A 100 -9.67 -5.44 16.39
C ASN A 100 -9.88 -6.96 16.56
N PRO A 101 -9.28 -7.79 15.69
CA PRO A 101 -9.41 -9.25 15.76
C PRO A 101 -8.76 -9.84 17.03
N THR A 102 -7.89 -9.09 17.71
CA THR A 102 -7.12 -9.53 18.87
C THR A 102 -7.71 -9.09 20.22
N GLY A 103 -8.82 -8.35 20.22
CA GLY A 103 -9.51 -7.90 21.42
C GLY A 103 -8.68 -7.00 22.35
N GLN A 104 -7.73 -6.24 21.79
CA GLN A 104 -6.91 -5.30 22.56
C GLN A 104 -7.68 -4.01 22.83
N PRO A 105 -7.33 -3.21 23.86
CA PRO A 105 -7.83 -1.84 23.94
C PRO A 105 -7.24 -0.98 22.82
N HIS A 106 -7.89 0.13 22.50
CA HIS A 106 -7.30 1.16 21.65
C HIS A 106 -6.02 1.72 22.31
N GLY A 107 -4.99 2.03 21.52
CA GLY A 107 -3.73 2.55 22.04
C GLY A 107 -2.77 3.07 20.97
N ASP A 108 -1.57 3.47 21.38
CA ASP A 108 -0.51 3.92 20.45
C ASP A 108 0.09 2.71 19.70
N PRO A 109 -0.05 2.61 18.37
CA PRO A 109 0.48 1.48 17.61
C PRO A 109 2.01 1.40 17.59
N ARG A 110 2.70 2.42 18.10
CA ARG A 110 4.16 2.44 18.27
C ARG A 110 4.60 1.87 19.61
N SER A 111 3.68 1.71 20.57
CA SER A 111 4.01 1.22 21.91
C SER A 111 2.83 0.57 22.63
N GLY A 112 2.98 -0.72 22.94
CA GLY A 112 2.06 -1.44 23.81
C GLY A 112 0.79 -1.97 23.13
N PRO A 113 -0.23 -2.37 23.92
CA PRO A 113 -1.49 -2.88 23.41
C PRO A 113 -2.28 -1.82 22.61
N HIS A 114 -2.78 -2.20 21.44
CA HIS A 114 -3.58 -1.37 20.54
C HIS A 114 -4.45 -2.26 19.65
N HIS A 115 -5.50 -1.70 19.02
CA HIS A 115 -6.24 -2.42 18.00
C HIS A 115 -5.35 -2.71 16.78
N ALA A 116 -5.58 -3.82 16.07
CA ALA A 116 -4.84 -4.10 14.83
C ALA A 116 -5.04 -3.01 13.74
N GLY A 117 -6.16 -2.28 13.82
CA GLY A 117 -6.48 -1.15 12.96
C GLY A 117 -5.98 0.21 13.45
N ASP A 118 -5.31 0.32 14.60
CA ASP A 118 -4.75 1.59 15.06
C ASP A 118 -3.49 1.94 14.24
N ILE A 119 -3.43 3.16 13.67
CA ILE A 119 -2.33 3.63 12.82
C ILE A 119 -1.81 4.96 13.38
N PRO A 120 -0.49 5.25 13.32
CA PRO A 120 -0.01 6.59 13.65
C PRO A 120 -0.76 7.67 12.87
N MET A 121 -1.14 8.73 13.56
CA MET A 121 -1.84 9.89 12.99
C MET A 121 -1.18 10.41 11.72
N LEU A 122 -2.00 10.88 10.80
CA LEU A 122 -1.56 11.64 9.65
C LEU A 122 -1.16 13.06 10.08
N GLN A 123 -0.12 13.60 9.45
CA GLN A 123 0.24 15.01 9.56
C GLN A 123 0.08 15.67 8.19
N SER A 124 -0.72 16.73 8.11
CA SER A 124 -0.83 17.54 6.89
C SER A 124 0.21 18.66 6.88
N ASP A 125 0.70 19.00 5.69
CA ASP A 125 1.52 20.18 5.47
C ASP A 125 0.68 21.47 5.37
N ALA A 126 1.33 22.59 5.06
CA ALA A 126 0.68 23.89 4.87
C ALA A 126 -0.32 23.93 3.69
N ASN A 127 -0.28 22.95 2.80
CA ASN A 127 -1.21 22.80 1.67
C ASN A 127 -2.34 21.81 1.96
N GLY A 128 -2.41 21.25 3.18
CA GLY A 128 -3.39 20.22 3.52
C GLY A 128 -3.08 18.86 2.91
N LYS A 129 -1.81 18.59 2.58
CA LYS A 129 -1.35 17.31 2.02
C LYS A 129 -0.63 16.49 3.08
N ALA A 130 -0.98 15.21 3.19
CA ALA A 130 -0.27 14.23 4.00
C ALA A 130 0.34 13.17 3.07
N VAL A 131 1.68 13.09 3.05
CA VAL A 131 2.44 12.07 2.33
C VAL A 131 3.37 11.39 3.30
N GLY A 132 3.42 10.05 3.27
CA GLY A 132 4.30 9.31 4.15
C GLY A 132 4.28 7.82 3.90
N SER A 133 5.17 7.12 4.62
CA SER A 133 5.23 5.67 4.66
C SER A 133 5.21 5.21 6.11
N ILE A 134 4.33 4.27 6.42
CA ILE A 134 4.12 3.71 7.76
C ILE A 134 4.31 2.19 7.65
N VAL A 135 4.90 1.56 8.67
CA VAL A 135 4.93 0.10 8.77
C VAL A 135 3.97 -0.32 9.87
N LEU A 136 2.96 -1.09 9.50
CA LEU A 136 2.02 -1.72 10.43
C LEU A 136 2.56 -3.09 10.82
N ASN A 137 2.52 -3.40 12.11
CA ASN A 137 2.93 -4.70 12.67
C ASN A 137 1.68 -5.44 13.15
N GLY A 138 1.70 -6.78 13.13
CA GLY A 138 0.55 -7.57 13.62
C GLY A 138 -0.56 -7.77 12.59
N VAL A 139 -0.33 -7.35 11.34
CA VAL A 139 -1.31 -7.37 10.25
C VAL A 139 -0.73 -7.93 8.96
N THR A 140 -1.60 -8.37 8.06
CA THR A 140 -1.22 -8.96 6.78
C THR A 140 -2.18 -8.53 5.66
N LEU A 141 -1.81 -8.79 4.41
CA LEU A 141 -2.65 -8.70 3.21
C LEU A 141 -3.05 -10.09 2.70
N THR A 142 -2.48 -11.16 3.27
CA THR A 142 -2.87 -12.54 2.96
C THR A 142 -4.17 -12.90 3.67
N PRO A 143 -4.94 -13.91 3.21
CA PRO A 143 -6.12 -14.37 3.93
C PRO A 143 -5.80 -14.79 5.37
N GLY A 144 -6.59 -14.31 6.33
CA GLY A 144 -6.41 -14.62 7.74
C GLY A 144 -7.10 -13.62 8.68
N PRO A 145 -7.09 -13.87 10.00
CA PRO A 145 -7.82 -13.06 10.98
C PRO A 145 -7.32 -11.61 11.09
N THR A 146 -6.05 -11.37 10.77
CA THR A 146 -5.42 -10.04 10.80
C THR A 146 -5.22 -9.46 9.40
N SER A 147 -5.92 -10.01 8.40
CA SER A 147 -5.88 -9.48 7.04
C SER A 147 -6.52 -8.10 7.01
N LEU A 148 -5.91 -7.16 6.29
CA LEU A 148 -6.48 -5.83 6.06
C LEU A 148 -7.39 -5.78 4.82
N VAL A 149 -7.29 -6.76 3.92
CA VAL A 149 -8.08 -6.79 2.69
C VAL A 149 -9.57 -6.97 3.01
N GLY A 150 -10.43 -6.15 2.40
CA GLY A 150 -11.87 -6.16 2.66
C GLY A 150 -12.31 -5.32 3.86
N HIS A 151 -11.38 -4.61 4.51
CA HIS A 151 -11.66 -3.61 5.54
C HIS A 151 -11.60 -2.19 4.96
N ALA A 152 -12.11 -1.20 5.69
CA ALA A 152 -12.06 0.20 5.25
C ALA A 152 -11.00 0.98 6.03
N VAL A 153 -10.31 1.91 5.38
CA VAL A 153 -9.50 2.92 6.06
C VAL A 153 -10.30 4.20 6.23
N ILE A 154 -10.27 4.78 7.42
CA ILE A 154 -10.91 6.05 7.76
C ILE A 154 -9.87 7.09 8.17
N VAL A 155 -10.05 8.31 7.66
CA VAL A 155 -9.41 9.51 8.21
C VAL A 155 -10.41 10.24 9.08
N HIS A 156 -10.00 10.67 10.27
CA HIS A 156 -10.84 11.40 11.22
C HIS A 156 -10.60 12.92 11.21
N SER A 157 -11.54 13.68 11.77
CA SER A 157 -11.51 15.15 11.82
C SER A 157 -10.58 15.72 12.89
N GLY A 158 -10.31 14.96 13.94
CA GLY A 158 -9.51 15.36 15.09
C GLY A 158 -8.29 14.48 15.28
N MET A 159 -7.49 14.85 16.28
CA MET A 159 -6.32 14.08 16.70
C MET A 159 -6.76 12.82 17.44
N ASP A 160 -5.97 11.77 17.28
CA ASP A 160 -6.02 10.59 18.13
C ASP A 160 -5.16 10.84 19.39
N ASP A 161 -5.76 10.72 20.58
CA ASP A 161 -5.05 10.83 21.86
C ASP A 161 -4.34 9.53 22.30
N TYR A 162 -4.48 8.46 21.51
CA TYR A 162 -3.94 7.11 21.71
C TYR A 162 -4.31 6.46 23.05
N LYS A 163 -5.41 6.89 23.68
CA LYS A 163 -5.75 6.49 25.05
C LYS A 163 -7.25 6.28 25.25
N THR A 164 -8.06 7.25 24.85
CA THR A 164 -9.49 7.28 25.12
C THR A 164 -10.17 6.11 24.41
N GLN A 165 -10.89 5.29 25.17
CA GLN A 165 -11.61 4.16 24.59
C GLN A 165 -12.94 4.61 23.99
N PRO A 166 -13.40 3.98 22.88
CA PRO A 166 -12.69 3.00 22.07
C PRO A 166 -11.94 3.60 20.87
N THR A 167 -11.91 4.93 20.70
CA THR A 167 -11.56 5.56 19.41
C THR A 167 -10.58 6.74 19.49
N GLY A 168 -9.88 6.89 20.61
CA GLY A 168 -8.85 7.91 20.77
C GLY A 168 -9.35 9.35 20.73
N ASN A 169 -10.66 9.55 20.93
CA ASN A 169 -11.33 10.85 20.78
C ASN A 169 -11.08 11.55 19.42
N SER A 170 -10.88 10.76 18.35
CA SER A 170 -10.50 11.26 17.02
C SER A 170 -11.57 12.10 16.31
N GLY A 171 -12.80 12.18 16.83
CA GLY A 171 -13.89 12.92 16.20
C GLY A 171 -14.50 12.21 14.99
N GLY A 172 -15.18 12.98 14.13
CA GLY A 172 -15.95 12.48 12.99
C GLY A 172 -15.08 11.89 11.88
N ARG A 173 -15.68 11.12 10.97
CA ARG A 173 -14.97 10.48 9.85
C ARG A 173 -15.07 11.35 8.62
N ILE A 174 -13.94 11.77 8.07
CA ILE A 174 -13.86 12.75 6.99
C ILE A 174 -13.38 12.16 5.67
N ALA A 175 -12.83 10.96 5.64
CA ALA A 175 -12.62 10.20 4.41
C ALA A 175 -12.72 8.70 4.67
N CYS A 176 -13.10 7.93 3.64
CA CYS A 176 -13.23 6.48 3.71
C CYS A 176 -12.79 5.82 2.40
N GLY A 177 -12.09 4.70 2.48
CA GLY A 177 -11.77 3.86 1.31
C GLY A 177 -11.60 2.40 1.68
N VAL A 178 -12.19 1.51 0.89
CA VAL A 178 -12.07 0.06 1.08
C VAL A 178 -10.72 -0.42 0.57
N ILE A 179 -10.05 -1.28 1.34
CA ILE A 179 -8.80 -1.93 0.99
C ILE A 179 -9.11 -3.13 0.08
N VAL A 180 -8.62 -3.06 -1.15
CA VAL A 180 -8.81 -4.08 -2.18
C VAL A 180 -7.45 -4.65 -2.58
N ALA A 181 -7.32 -5.98 -2.62
CA ALA A 181 -6.09 -6.62 -3.12
C ALA A 181 -5.87 -6.29 -4.60
N ASN A 182 -4.60 -6.16 -4.99
CA ASN A 182 -4.19 -6.02 -6.39
C ASN A 182 -4.04 -7.38 -7.08
#